data_AF-A0A5E4YZT4-F1
#
_entry.id   AF-A0A5E4YZT4-F1
#
_cell.length_a   1.000
_cell.length_b   1.000
_cell.length_c   1.000
_cell.angle_alpha   90.00
_cell.angle_beta   90.00
_cell.angle_gamma   90.00
#
_symmetry.space_group_name_H-M   'P 1'
#
loop_
_entity.id
_entity.type
_entity.pdbx_description
1 polymer ?
#
loop_
_entity_poly.entity_id
_entity_poly.type
_entity_poly.pdbx_seq_one_letter_code
_entity_poly.pdbx_strand_id
1 'polypeptide(L)'
;MNPIGIATPGTAPTSFPLTHQQQPHRHESFVADIQTVKLRTAGRLESPFAATAQRIRPVESASPLPVVSLRNLLDVTDPEQDPGPAVDFAFFREPLKQNMALLGQWAAAAKAGSQSDAWSQFVNDISAYYFKGSRRQRVMDALILSIDVLPASHRADALACLLADGEEGMAAAEEFWEYIGLDRIPETDKERVRGLIRQYGIGA
;
A
#
# COMPACT_ATOMS: atom_id res chain seq x y z
N MET A 1 -18.29 -5.49 64.78
CA MET A 1 -17.39 -6.67 64.68
C MET A 1 -18.18 -7.82 64.09
N ASN A 2 -17.66 -8.46 63.03
CA ASN A 2 -18.27 -9.60 62.33
C ASN A 2 -18.50 -10.80 63.29
N PRO A 3 -19.39 -11.73 62.90
CA PRO A 3 -18.82 -12.96 62.37
C PRO A 3 -19.41 -13.39 61.01
N ILE A 4 -18.52 -14.02 60.25
CA ILE A 4 -18.69 -14.64 58.95
C ILE A 4 -19.56 -15.91 59.11
N GLY A 5 -20.61 -16.03 58.29
CA GLY A 5 -21.39 -17.25 58.12
C GLY A 5 -21.42 -17.62 56.64
N ILE A 6 -20.72 -18.71 56.30
CA ILE A 6 -20.63 -19.28 54.95
C ILE A 6 -21.93 -20.05 54.69
N ALA A 7 -22.64 -19.72 53.62
CA ALA A 7 -23.79 -20.48 53.13
C ALA A 7 -23.53 -20.96 51.70
N THR A 8 -23.39 -22.27 51.55
CA THR A 8 -23.37 -22.99 50.28
C THR A 8 -24.81 -23.17 49.80
N PRO A 9 -25.08 -22.99 48.49
CA PRO A 9 -26.08 -23.82 47.83
C PRO A 9 -25.48 -24.56 46.63
N GLY A 10 -25.66 -25.88 46.65
CA GLY A 10 -25.30 -26.79 45.58
C GLY A 10 -26.16 -26.59 44.34
N THR A 11 -25.54 -26.82 43.19
CA THR A 11 -26.21 -26.79 41.88
C THR A 11 -26.08 -28.19 41.29
N ALA A 12 -27.22 -28.87 41.15
CA ALA A 12 -27.33 -30.09 40.36
C ALA A 12 -27.13 -29.77 38.86
N PRO A 13 -26.53 -30.67 38.06
CA PRO A 13 -26.40 -30.46 36.63
C PRO A 13 -27.72 -30.79 35.94
N THR A 14 -28.39 -29.80 35.37
CA THR A 14 -29.46 -30.04 34.40
C THR A 14 -28.82 -30.27 33.04
N SER A 15 -28.97 -31.50 32.55
CA SER A 15 -28.56 -31.97 31.24
C SER A 15 -29.35 -31.29 30.12
N PHE A 16 -28.65 -30.63 29.20
CA PHE A 16 -29.18 -30.26 27.89
C PHE A 16 -28.67 -31.29 26.87
N PRO A 17 -29.51 -31.82 25.97
CA PRO A 17 -29.04 -32.69 24.91
C PRO A 17 -28.16 -31.86 23.95
N LEU A 18 -26.88 -32.23 23.88
CA LEU A 18 -26.00 -31.81 22.80
C LEU A 18 -26.53 -32.45 21.51
N THR A 19 -27.26 -31.68 20.70
CA THR A 19 -27.45 -32.01 19.30
C THR A 19 -26.08 -32.04 18.66
N HIS A 20 -25.58 -33.25 18.41
CA HIS A 20 -24.27 -33.52 17.85
C HIS A 20 -24.24 -33.02 16.41
N GLN A 21 -23.92 -31.73 16.21
CA GLN A 21 -23.63 -31.22 14.87
C GLN A 21 -22.21 -31.68 14.54
N GLN A 22 -22.10 -32.79 13.81
CA GLN A 22 -20.84 -33.23 13.23
C GLN A 22 -20.28 -32.10 12.37
N GLN A 23 -19.23 -31.44 12.85
CA GLN A 23 -18.44 -30.52 12.05
C GLN A 23 -17.72 -31.35 10.98
N PRO A 24 -17.87 -31.04 9.68
CA PRO A 24 -17.07 -31.70 8.66
C PRO A 24 -15.61 -31.30 8.86
N HIS A 25 -14.71 -32.27 8.70
CA HIS A 25 -13.29 -32.07 8.90
C HIS A 25 -12.78 -30.92 8.01
N ARG A 26 -11.94 -30.05 8.60
CA ARG A 26 -11.45 -28.77 8.06
C ARG A 26 -10.67 -28.85 6.73
N HIS A 27 -10.52 -30.05 6.16
CA HIS A 27 -9.74 -30.30 4.96
C HIS A 27 -10.57 -30.67 3.73
N GLU A 28 -11.91 -30.70 3.82
CA GLU A 28 -12.78 -31.16 2.71
C GLU A 28 -13.65 -30.06 2.08
N SER A 29 -13.56 -28.81 2.54
CA SER A 29 -14.32 -27.71 1.93
C SER A 29 -13.46 -26.48 1.66
N PHE A 30 -13.57 -25.97 0.43
CA PHE A 30 -12.99 -24.71 0.00
C PHE A 30 -14.12 -23.74 -0.32
N VAL A 31 -14.07 -22.55 0.28
CA VAL A 31 -15.02 -21.45 0.04
C VAL A 31 -14.31 -20.44 -0.84
N ALA A 32 -14.87 -20.18 -2.02
CA ALA A 32 -14.33 -19.24 -2.98
C ALA A 32 -15.40 -18.23 -3.40
N ASP A 33 -15.00 -16.96 -3.51
CA ASP A 33 -15.86 -15.92 -4.07
C ASP A 33 -15.86 -16.03 -5.60
N ILE A 34 -17.05 -16.18 -6.17
CA ILE A 34 -17.27 -16.39 -7.60
C ILE A 34 -16.89 -15.13 -8.41
N GLN A 35 -16.77 -13.96 -7.77
CA GLN A 35 -16.32 -12.72 -8.43
C GLN A 35 -14.80 -12.67 -8.66
N THR A 36 -14.02 -13.44 -7.91
CA THR A 36 -12.54 -13.46 -8.01
C THR A 36 -11.97 -14.72 -8.65
N VAL A 37 -12.79 -15.75 -8.87
CA VAL A 37 -12.36 -17.02 -9.49
C VAL A 37 -12.64 -17.03 -10.99
N LYS A 38 -11.58 -17.08 -11.81
CA LYS A 38 -11.69 -17.30 -13.26
C LYS A 38 -11.67 -18.80 -13.55
N LEU A 39 -12.84 -19.40 -13.81
CA LEU A 39 -12.94 -20.81 -14.20
C LEU A 39 -12.30 -21.02 -15.58
N ARG A 40 -11.20 -21.79 -15.63
CA ARG A 40 -10.66 -22.30 -16.88
C ARG A 40 -11.42 -23.56 -17.26
N THR A 41 -11.90 -23.64 -18.50
CA THR A 41 -12.53 -24.83 -19.07
C THR A 41 -11.45 -25.92 -19.25
N ALA A 42 -11.17 -26.68 -18.18
CA ALA A 42 -10.31 -27.84 -18.27
C ALA A 42 -11.14 -29.03 -18.73
N GLY A 43 -10.65 -29.72 -19.76
CA GLY A 43 -11.24 -30.94 -20.29
C GLY A 43 -11.46 -32.00 -19.21
N ARG A 44 -12.57 -32.73 -19.39
CA ARG A 44 -13.06 -33.90 -18.66
C ARG A 44 -12.02 -34.58 -17.75
N LEU A 45 -12.02 -34.19 -16.47
CA LEU A 45 -11.39 -34.95 -15.39
C LEU A 45 -12.45 -35.86 -14.79
N GLU A 46 -12.34 -37.17 -15.01
CA GLU A 46 -13.08 -38.17 -14.24
C GLU A 46 -12.48 -38.22 -12.83
N SER A 47 -12.96 -37.33 -11.97
CA SER A 47 -12.75 -37.40 -10.52
C SER A 47 -13.84 -38.31 -9.91
N PRO A 48 -13.50 -39.27 -9.02
CA PRO A 48 -14.48 -40.12 -8.37
C PRO A 48 -15.32 -39.39 -7.30
N PHE A 49 -15.04 -38.12 -7.04
CA PHE A 49 -15.76 -37.32 -6.05
C PHE A 49 -16.88 -36.50 -6.72
N ALA A 50 -18.11 -36.99 -6.58
CA ALA A 50 -19.31 -36.28 -7.00
C ALA A 50 -19.51 -35.02 -6.13
N ALA A 51 -19.11 -33.85 -6.65
CA ALA A 51 -19.42 -32.58 -6.01
C ALA A 51 -20.91 -32.24 -6.23
N THR A 52 -21.69 -32.24 -5.16
CA THR A 52 -23.11 -31.87 -5.20
C THR A 52 -23.27 -30.43 -4.75
N ALA A 53 -23.67 -29.53 -5.65
CA ALA A 53 -23.93 -28.13 -5.31
C ALA A 53 -25.30 -28.01 -4.61
N GLN A 54 -25.32 -27.64 -3.33
CA GLN A 54 -26.55 -27.30 -2.63
C GLN A 54 -26.81 -25.79 -2.69
N ARG A 55 -27.99 -25.42 -3.18
CA ARG A 55 -28.47 -24.03 -3.17
C ARG A 55 -28.90 -23.66 -1.77
N ILE A 56 -28.16 -22.78 -1.12
CA ILE A 56 -28.53 -22.21 0.18
C ILE A 56 -29.81 -21.39 -0.03
N ARG A 57 -30.88 -21.72 0.71
CA ARG A 57 -32.15 -20.96 0.66
C ARG A 57 -31.91 -19.55 1.21
N PRO A 58 -32.46 -18.50 0.58
CA PRO A 58 -32.37 -17.15 1.13
C PRO A 58 -33.17 -17.09 2.43
N VAL A 59 -32.54 -16.63 3.51
CA VAL A 59 -33.27 -16.17 4.70
C VAL A 59 -33.96 -14.86 4.32
N GLU A 60 -35.28 -14.85 4.39
CA GLU A 60 -36.10 -13.67 4.19
C GLU A 60 -35.90 -12.66 5.33
N SER A 61 -36.01 -11.38 4.98
CA SER A 61 -36.08 -10.19 5.84
C SER A 61 -34.82 -9.81 6.62
N ALA A 62 -33.88 -9.18 5.92
CA ALA A 62 -33.12 -8.07 6.47
C ALA A 62 -33.22 -6.90 5.49
N SER A 63 -33.50 -5.71 6.03
CA SER A 63 -33.80 -4.45 5.34
C SER A 63 -32.93 -4.21 4.10
N PRO A 64 -33.48 -3.59 3.03
CA PRO A 64 -32.68 -3.23 1.87
C PRO A 64 -31.56 -2.29 2.32
N LEU A 65 -30.33 -2.80 2.32
CA LEU A 65 -29.15 -1.96 2.42
C LEU A 65 -29.21 -0.98 1.25
N PRO A 66 -29.02 0.33 1.48
CA PRO A 66 -29.02 1.28 0.38
C PRO A 66 -27.88 0.87 -0.53
N VAL A 67 -28.22 0.40 -1.73
CA VAL A 67 -27.25 0.22 -2.80
C VAL A 67 -26.86 1.64 -3.21
N VAL A 68 -25.87 2.19 -2.52
CA VAL A 68 -25.18 3.40 -2.97
C VAL A 68 -24.53 3.02 -4.28
N SER A 69 -25.20 3.40 -5.37
CA SER A 69 -24.68 3.25 -6.72
C SER A 69 -23.31 3.91 -6.77
N LEU A 70 -22.27 3.17 -7.19
CA LEU A 70 -20.91 3.67 -7.34
C LEU A 70 -20.81 4.93 -8.23
N ARG A 71 -21.86 5.23 -9.01
CA ARG A 71 -21.97 6.49 -9.76
C ARG A 71 -22.03 7.74 -8.87
N ASN A 72 -22.52 7.64 -7.64
CA ASN A 72 -22.59 8.78 -6.71
C ASN A 72 -21.35 8.91 -5.81
N LEU A 73 -20.43 7.94 -5.85
CA LEU A 73 -19.12 8.02 -5.18
C LEU A 73 -18.07 8.74 -6.04
N LEU A 74 -18.28 8.81 -7.35
CA LEU A 74 -17.44 9.55 -8.30
C LEU A 74 -17.79 11.05 -8.37
N ASP A 75 -18.84 11.49 -7.67
CA ASP A 75 -19.38 12.86 -7.75
C ASP A 75 -19.12 13.67 -6.47
N VAL A 76 -18.26 13.16 -5.58
CA VAL A 76 -17.87 13.82 -4.30
C VAL A 76 -16.36 14.11 -4.21
N THR A 77 -15.55 13.65 -5.15
CA THR A 77 -14.17 14.13 -5.27
C THR A 77 -14.18 15.38 -6.13
N ASP A 78 -14.29 16.53 -5.48
CA ASP A 78 -13.77 17.78 -6.01
C ASP A 78 -12.31 17.50 -6.45
N PRO A 79 -11.95 17.61 -7.75
CA PRO A 79 -10.61 17.26 -8.23
C PRO A 79 -9.52 18.18 -7.66
N GLU A 80 -9.88 19.24 -6.93
CA GLU A 80 -8.93 20.06 -6.16
C GLU A 80 -8.66 19.53 -4.73
N GLN A 81 -9.36 18.49 -4.27
CA GLN A 81 -9.26 17.98 -2.89
C GLN A 81 -8.82 16.52 -2.77
N ASP A 82 -8.45 15.82 -3.85
CA ASP A 82 -7.79 14.53 -3.67
C ASP A 82 -6.37 14.79 -3.12
N PRO A 83 -6.08 14.46 -1.85
CA PRO A 83 -4.73 14.62 -1.33
C PRO A 83 -3.81 13.72 -2.15
N GLY A 84 -3.07 14.30 -3.09
CA GLY A 84 -2.19 13.54 -3.98
C GLY A 84 -1.26 12.58 -3.21
N PRO A 85 -0.70 11.56 -3.87
CA PRO A 85 -0.06 10.39 -3.23
C PRO A 85 1.08 10.75 -2.26
N ALA A 86 1.63 11.97 -2.33
CA ALA A 86 2.56 12.50 -1.34
C ALA A 86 2.01 12.50 0.11
N VAL A 87 0.68 12.53 0.31
CA VAL A 87 0.06 12.48 1.64
C VAL A 87 0.27 11.12 2.33
N ASP A 88 0.33 10.03 1.57
CA ASP A 88 0.64 8.69 2.11
C ASP A 88 2.06 8.61 2.69
N PHE A 89 2.93 9.55 2.31
CA PHE A 89 4.31 9.66 2.77
C PHE A 89 4.53 10.85 3.71
N ALA A 90 3.47 11.46 4.26
CA ALA A 90 3.58 12.56 5.22
C ALA A 90 4.45 12.21 6.43
N PHE A 91 4.43 10.94 6.87
CA PHE A 91 5.27 10.44 7.98
C PHE A 91 6.78 10.55 7.71
N PHE A 92 7.19 10.57 6.44
CA PHE A 92 8.59 10.77 6.01
C PHE A 92 8.83 12.22 5.60
N ARG A 93 7.90 12.78 4.84
CA ARG A 93 7.99 14.11 4.24
C ARG A 93 7.98 15.24 5.27
N GLU A 94 7.16 15.15 6.31
CA GLU A 94 7.09 16.19 7.35
C GLU A 94 8.37 16.23 8.21
N PRO A 95 8.90 15.10 8.71
CA PRO A 95 10.21 15.10 9.36
C PRO A 95 11.34 15.58 8.45
N LEU A 96 11.28 15.25 7.15
CA LEU A 96 12.29 15.68 6.19
C LEU A 96 12.33 17.20 6.03
N LYS A 97 11.18 17.88 5.98
CA LYS A 97 11.10 19.36 5.94
C LYS A 97 11.73 20.03 7.17
N GLN A 98 11.64 19.38 8.33
CA GLN A 98 12.13 19.93 9.60
C GLN A 98 13.61 19.63 9.84
N ASN A 99 14.16 18.61 9.20
CA ASN A 99 15.51 18.13 9.42
C ASN A 99 16.46 18.55 8.29
N MET A 100 17.09 19.72 8.45
CA MET A 100 18.08 20.25 7.51
C MET A 100 19.30 19.34 7.32
N ALA A 101 19.70 18.57 8.34
CA ALA A 101 20.82 17.65 8.22
C ALA A 101 20.47 16.47 7.31
N LEU A 102 19.25 15.92 7.44
CA LEU A 102 18.77 14.84 6.58
C LEU A 102 18.59 15.31 5.13
N LEU A 103 18.08 16.53 4.92
CA LEU A 103 18.02 17.15 3.58
C LEU A 103 19.41 17.34 2.98
N GLY A 104 20.38 17.80 3.77
CA GLY A 104 21.77 17.95 3.35
C GLY A 104 22.41 16.61 2.97
N GLN A 105 22.15 15.56 3.74
CA GLN A 105 22.60 14.20 3.43
C GLN A 105 21.99 13.69 2.13
N TRP A 106 20.68 13.88 1.94
CA TRP A 106 20.02 13.49 0.69
C TRP A 106 20.62 14.23 -0.51
N ALA A 107 20.76 15.56 -0.43
CA ALA A 107 21.34 16.36 -1.50
C ALA A 107 22.79 15.95 -1.82
N ALA A 108 23.60 15.68 -0.79
CA ALA A 108 24.98 15.23 -0.97
C ALA A 108 25.04 13.84 -1.61
N ALA A 109 24.20 12.91 -1.17
CA ALA A 109 24.10 11.56 -1.71
C ALA A 109 23.63 11.58 -3.18
N ALA A 110 22.60 12.36 -3.49
CA ALA A 110 22.10 12.56 -4.85
C ALA A 110 23.19 13.11 -5.78
N LYS A 111 23.96 14.10 -5.31
CA LYS A 111 25.07 14.68 -6.08
C LYS A 111 26.23 13.70 -6.30
N ALA A 112 26.46 12.78 -5.36
CA ALA A 112 27.44 11.72 -5.50
C ALA A 112 27.00 10.64 -6.52
N GLY A 113 25.69 10.50 -6.76
CA GLY A 113 25.09 9.62 -7.76
C GLY A 113 24.66 8.26 -7.20
N SER A 114 23.86 7.54 -7.99
CA SER A 114 23.16 6.31 -7.55
C SER A 114 24.09 5.15 -7.20
N GLN A 115 25.26 5.09 -7.85
CA GLN A 115 26.26 4.05 -7.60
C GLN A 115 27.19 4.36 -6.43
N SER A 116 26.97 5.48 -5.72
CA SER A 116 27.83 5.89 -4.61
C SER A 116 27.46 5.19 -3.29
N ASP A 117 28.46 4.97 -2.44
CA ASP A 117 28.24 4.49 -1.07
C ASP A 117 27.38 5.46 -0.27
N ALA A 118 27.49 6.77 -0.56
CA ALA A 118 26.67 7.80 0.09
C ALA A 118 25.17 7.62 -0.22
N TRP A 119 24.82 7.30 -1.46
CA TRP A 119 23.44 7.00 -1.86
C TRP A 119 22.93 5.71 -1.23
N SER A 120 23.71 4.63 -1.33
CA SER A 120 23.35 3.34 -0.73
C SER A 120 23.13 3.48 0.78
N GLN A 121 24.04 4.15 1.48
CA GLN A 121 23.94 4.39 2.92
C GLN A 121 22.71 5.24 3.27
N PHE A 122 22.47 6.34 2.55
CA PHE A 122 21.31 7.20 2.77
C PHE A 122 19.99 6.43 2.61
N VAL A 123 19.84 5.66 1.53
CA VAL A 123 18.64 4.86 1.27
C VAL A 123 18.46 3.79 2.34
N ASN A 124 19.53 3.13 2.77
CA ASN A 124 19.47 2.13 3.85
C ASN A 124 19.07 2.75 5.19
N ASP A 125 19.61 3.92 5.53
CA ASP A 125 19.32 4.60 6.78
C ASP A 125 17.86 5.06 6.85
N ILE A 126 17.34 5.68 5.79
CA ILE A 126 15.92 6.07 5.76
C ILE A 126 15.00 4.84 5.73
N SER A 127 15.40 3.77 5.02
CA SER A 127 14.64 2.53 4.96
C SER A 127 14.50 1.89 6.35
N ALA A 128 15.58 1.85 7.12
CA ALA A 128 15.58 1.34 8.48
C ALA A 128 14.77 2.24 9.42
N TYR A 129 14.97 3.56 9.36
CA TYR A 129 14.40 4.49 10.33
C TYR A 129 12.92 4.81 10.07
N TYR A 130 12.56 5.16 8.84
CA TYR A 130 11.21 5.61 8.49
C TYR A 130 10.34 4.46 7.98
N PHE A 131 10.94 3.56 7.18
CA PHE A 131 10.17 2.53 6.47
C PHE A 131 10.24 1.15 7.14
N LYS A 132 10.98 1.00 8.24
CA LYS A 132 11.10 -0.23 9.05
C LYS A 132 11.43 -1.47 8.20
N GLY A 133 12.27 -1.31 7.19
CA GLY A 133 12.65 -2.39 6.27
C GLY A 133 11.57 -2.75 5.23
N SER A 134 10.67 -1.81 4.90
CA SER A 134 9.77 -1.96 3.76
C SER A 134 10.55 -2.17 2.46
N ARG A 135 9.85 -2.61 1.42
CA ARG A 135 10.42 -2.79 0.08
C ARG A 135 11.07 -1.50 -0.41
N ARG A 136 12.18 -1.64 -1.13
CA ARG A 136 12.93 -0.53 -1.74
C ARG A 136 12.04 0.38 -2.57
N GLN A 137 11.10 -0.19 -3.34
CA GLN A 137 10.12 0.57 -4.11
C GLN A 137 9.44 1.66 -3.28
N ARG A 138 8.91 1.32 -2.10
CA ARG A 138 8.20 2.27 -1.24
C ARG A 138 9.09 3.42 -0.76
N VAL A 139 10.40 3.19 -0.64
CA VAL A 139 11.38 4.22 -0.32
C VAL A 139 11.59 5.13 -1.54
N MET A 140 11.70 4.57 -2.73
CA MET A 140 11.84 5.34 -3.98
C MET A 140 10.60 6.18 -4.28
N ASP A 141 9.41 5.62 -4.11
CA ASP A 141 8.13 6.33 -4.24
C ASP A 141 8.11 7.56 -3.34
N ALA A 142 8.49 7.39 -2.07
CA ALA A 142 8.55 8.49 -1.10
C ALA A 142 9.58 9.55 -1.47
N LEU A 143 10.75 9.15 -1.99
CA LEU A 143 11.81 10.07 -2.42
C LEU A 143 11.40 10.88 -3.65
N ILE A 144 10.83 10.22 -4.66
CA ILE A 144 10.27 10.86 -5.85
C ILE A 144 9.20 11.88 -5.43
N LEU A 145 8.20 11.45 -4.66
CA LEU A 145 7.12 12.33 -4.19
C LEU A 145 7.58 13.41 -3.23
N SER A 146 8.80 13.33 -2.69
CA SER A 146 9.38 14.34 -1.78
C SER A 146 10.41 15.25 -2.44
N ILE A 147 10.62 15.15 -3.76
CA ILE A 147 11.70 15.87 -4.43
C ILE A 147 11.57 17.39 -4.34
N ASP A 148 10.34 17.91 -4.25
CA ASP A 148 10.08 19.34 -4.11
C ASP A 148 10.45 19.88 -2.71
N VAL A 149 10.65 19.01 -1.72
CA VAL A 149 11.16 19.40 -0.39
C VAL A 149 12.64 19.79 -0.47
N LEU A 150 13.40 19.24 -1.43
CA LEU A 150 14.79 19.65 -1.63
C LEU A 150 14.89 21.11 -2.10
N PRO A 151 15.99 21.80 -1.76
CA PRO A 151 16.32 23.08 -2.38
C PRO A 151 16.34 22.95 -3.91
N ALA A 152 15.85 23.98 -4.61
CA ALA A 152 15.67 23.94 -6.07
C ALA A 152 16.93 23.49 -6.83
N SER A 153 18.11 23.94 -6.37
CA SER A 153 19.43 23.61 -6.94
C SER A 153 19.81 22.12 -6.88
N HIS A 154 19.12 21.30 -6.09
CA HIS A 154 19.43 19.88 -5.91
C HIS A 154 18.38 18.95 -6.51
N ARG A 155 17.23 19.48 -6.96
CA ARG A 155 16.12 18.65 -7.45
C ARG A 155 16.48 17.88 -8.72
N ALA A 156 17.19 18.51 -9.66
CA ALA A 156 17.61 17.85 -10.89
C ALA A 156 18.63 16.73 -10.63
N ASP A 157 19.57 16.93 -9.70
CA ASP A 157 20.55 15.92 -9.31
C ASP A 157 19.86 14.75 -8.59
N ALA A 158 18.92 15.03 -7.68
CA ALA A 158 18.14 14.01 -7.00
C ALA A 158 17.30 13.18 -7.97
N LEU A 159 16.65 13.83 -8.95
CA LEU A 159 15.89 13.12 -9.98
C LEU A 159 16.81 12.24 -10.82
N ALA A 160 17.93 12.78 -11.30
CA ALA A 160 18.90 11.99 -12.07
C ALA A 160 19.42 10.78 -11.29
N CYS A 161 19.68 10.96 -9.99
CA CYS A 161 20.11 9.90 -9.10
C CYS A 161 19.03 8.81 -8.95
N LEU A 162 17.77 9.20 -8.73
CA LEU A 162 16.65 8.26 -8.65
C LEU A 162 16.44 7.48 -9.96
N LEU A 163 16.49 8.16 -11.10
CA LEU A 163 16.34 7.53 -12.42
C LEU A 163 17.48 6.54 -12.74
N ALA A 164 18.68 6.85 -12.27
CA ALA A 164 19.83 5.97 -12.41
C ALA A 164 19.89 4.86 -11.34
N ASP A 165 18.94 4.81 -10.40
CA ASP A 165 18.90 3.85 -9.30
C ASP A 165 18.00 2.65 -9.62
N GLY A 166 18.42 1.87 -10.62
CA GLY A 166 17.80 0.58 -10.96
C GLY A 166 16.34 0.67 -11.40
N GLU A 167 15.67 -0.47 -11.35
CA GLU A 167 14.27 -0.60 -11.79
C GLU A 167 13.31 0.14 -10.84
N GLU A 168 13.59 0.15 -9.53
CA GLU A 168 12.68 0.73 -8.55
C GLU A 168 12.60 2.27 -8.65
N GLY A 169 13.73 2.93 -8.86
CA GLY A 169 13.78 4.38 -9.02
C GLY A 169 13.12 4.85 -10.32
N MET A 170 13.29 4.08 -11.40
CA MET A 170 12.62 4.31 -12.67
C MET A 170 11.11 4.10 -12.56
N ALA A 171 10.66 2.99 -11.95
CA ALA A 171 9.24 2.71 -11.76
C ALA A 171 8.55 3.79 -10.92
N ALA A 172 9.20 4.26 -9.84
CA ALA A 172 8.66 5.35 -9.02
C ALA A 172 8.52 6.65 -9.83
N ALA A 173 9.50 6.95 -10.67
CA ALA A 173 9.44 8.14 -11.52
C ALA A 173 8.34 8.04 -12.58
N GLU A 174 8.16 6.87 -13.21
CA GLU A 174 7.06 6.63 -14.16
C GLU A 174 5.69 6.80 -13.49
N GLU A 175 5.51 6.23 -12.30
CA GLU A 175 4.24 6.27 -11.57
C GLU A 175 3.87 7.69 -11.13
N PHE A 176 4.84 8.46 -10.62
CA PHE A 176 4.55 9.73 -9.96
C PHE A 176 4.94 10.98 -10.76
N TRP A 177 5.40 10.83 -12.00
CA TRP A 177 5.81 11.98 -12.82
C TRP A 177 4.68 13.01 -12.98
N GLU A 178 3.42 12.56 -13.07
CA GLU A 178 2.26 13.45 -13.20
C GLU A 178 2.09 14.41 -12.01
N TYR A 179 2.54 14.03 -10.81
CA TYR A 179 2.43 14.86 -9.59
C TYR A 179 3.60 15.82 -9.40
N ILE A 180 4.75 15.51 -9.98
CA ILE A 180 5.97 16.32 -9.88
C ILE A 180 6.04 17.27 -11.07
N GLY A 181 5.97 16.72 -12.28
CA GLY A 181 6.09 17.42 -13.53
C GLY A 181 7.34 18.30 -13.62
N LEU A 182 7.37 19.15 -14.65
CA LEU A 182 8.43 20.15 -14.80
C LEU A 182 8.22 21.37 -13.90
N ASP A 183 7.03 21.58 -13.35
CA ASP A 183 6.69 22.76 -12.57
C ASP A 183 7.40 22.81 -11.21
N ARG A 184 7.80 21.63 -10.70
CA ARG A 184 8.61 21.52 -9.47
C ARG A 184 10.11 21.65 -9.72
N ILE A 185 10.54 21.76 -10.98
CA ILE A 185 11.95 21.89 -11.37
C ILE A 185 12.25 23.36 -11.70
N PRO A 186 13.38 23.93 -11.22
CA PRO A 186 13.76 25.28 -11.58
C PRO A 186 13.99 25.42 -13.08
N GLU A 187 13.67 26.60 -13.64
CA GLU A 187 13.74 26.85 -15.10
C GLU A 187 15.12 26.51 -15.69
N THR A 188 16.19 26.80 -14.94
CA THR A 188 17.58 26.52 -15.31
C THR A 188 17.87 25.04 -15.56
N ASP A 189 17.12 24.14 -14.94
CA ASP A 189 17.32 22.69 -15.05
C ASP A 189 16.25 21.98 -15.88
N LYS A 190 15.21 22.69 -16.36
CA LYS A 190 14.10 22.06 -17.09
C LYS A 190 14.56 21.37 -18.38
N GLU A 191 15.51 21.95 -19.11
CA GLU A 191 16.05 21.31 -20.32
C GLU A 191 16.81 20.02 -19.99
N ARG A 192 17.62 20.05 -18.93
CA ARG A 192 18.34 18.88 -18.43
C ARG A 192 17.35 17.78 -18.01
N VAL A 193 16.32 18.13 -17.26
CA VAL A 193 15.30 17.17 -16.82
C VAL A 193 14.50 16.62 -18.00
N ARG A 194 14.10 17.43 -18.99
CA ARG A 194 13.49 16.92 -20.23
C ARG A 194 14.39 15.92 -20.95
N GLY A 195 15.71 16.17 -20.97
CA GLY A 195 16.70 15.23 -21.49
C GLY A 195 16.68 13.89 -20.76
N LEU A 196 16.66 13.92 -19.42
CA LEU A 196 16.56 12.73 -18.58
C LEU A 196 15.26 11.97 -18.82
N ILE A 197 14.11 12.65 -18.79
CA ILE A 197 12.80 12.03 -19.03
C ILE A 197 12.75 11.32 -20.39
N ARG A 198 13.30 11.93 -21.44
CA ARG A 198 13.41 11.27 -22.77
C ARG A 198 14.37 10.10 -22.77
N GLN A 199 15.51 10.21 -22.09
CA GLN A 199 16.51 9.15 -22.01
C GLN A 199 15.95 7.91 -21.31
N TYR A 200 15.14 8.11 -20.26
CA TYR A 200 14.58 7.05 -19.44
C TYR A 200 13.15 6.66 -19.85
N GLY A 201 12.55 7.30 -20.86
CA GLY A 201 11.25 6.92 -21.41
C GLY A 201 10.03 7.29 -20.54
N ILE A 202 10.16 8.25 -19.62
CA ILE A 202 9.09 8.59 -18.68
C ILE A 202 8.03 9.48 -19.33
N GLY A 203 6.75 9.15 -19.11
CA GLY A 203 5.62 9.97 -19.55
C GLY A 203 5.42 10.02 -21.08
N ALA A 204 5.83 8.97 -21.80
CA ALA A 204 5.57 8.77 -23.23
C ALA A 204 4.16 8.25 -23.51
#